data_AF-A0A523TT17-F1
#
_entry.id   AF-A0A523TT17-F1
#
_cell.length_a   1.000
_cell.length_b   1.000
_cell.length_c   1.000
_cell.angle_alpha   90.00
_cell.angle_beta   90.00
_cell.angle_gamma   90.00
#
_symmetry.space_group_name_H-M   'P 1'
#
loop_
_entity.id
_entity.type
_entity.pdbx_description
1 polymer ?
#
loop_
_entity_poly.entity_id
_entity_poly.type
_entity_poly.pdbx_seq_one_letter_code
_entity_poly.pdbx_strand_id
1 'polypeptide(L)'
;MYGGVGGYGYHDRYKGFPWRGEQHTNQTWPITFQRDSGLEAKAQAEAERINAGGTPKGEQRSGLYLDGVDTANYIIACKELDSTSMGKEGPPMSKNWGTARLAIHYHDAGGDGPVITKIGIGAVDAGEGHTWWVLWYAE
;
A
#
# COMPACT_ATOMS: atom_id res chain seq x y z
N MET A 1 -27.78 18.24 -24.10
CA MET A 1 -28.74 18.07 -22.98
C MET A 1 -28.15 16.98 -22.10
N TYR A 2 -27.66 17.35 -20.92
CA TYR A 2 -27.14 16.43 -19.91
C TYR A 2 -28.32 15.76 -19.20
N GLY A 3 -28.26 14.45 -19.00
CA GLY A 3 -29.24 13.75 -18.18
C GLY A 3 -29.08 12.24 -18.21
N GLY A 4 -28.51 11.66 -17.15
CA GLY A 4 -28.64 10.24 -16.90
C GLY A 4 -27.62 9.62 -15.94
N VAL A 5 -27.96 9.66 -14.64
CA VAL A 5 -27.66 8.66 -13.60
C VAL A 5 -26.21 8.59 -13.10
N GLY A 6 -26.01 8.99 -11.84
CA GLY A 6 -24.76 8.76 -11.12
C GLY A 6 -24.40 7.28 -11.03
N GLY A 7 -23.11 6.98 -11.15
CA GLY A 7 -22.58 5.64 -10.94
C GLY A 7 -21.11 5.75 -10.66
N TYR A 8 -20.70 5.26 -9.50
CA TYR A 8 -19.32 5.14 -9.04
C TYR A 8 -18.39 4.79 -10.21
N GLY A 9 -17.41 5.65 -10.49
CA GLY A 9 -16.41 5.37 -11.52
C GLY A 9 -15.80 4.01 -11.26
N TYR A 10 -15.71 3.17 -12.29
CA TYR A 10 -15.07 1.86 -12.20
C TYR A 10 -13.70 2.05 -11.54
N HIS A 11 -13.50 1.39 -10.40
CA HIS A 11 -12.20 1.36 -9.74
C HIS A 11 -11.39 0.23 -10.37
N ASP A 12 -10.95 0.48 -11.60
CA ASP A 12 -10.04 -0.42 -12.32
C ASP A 12 -8.72 -0.56 -11.55
N ARG A 13 -8.00 -1.65 -11.85
CA ARG A 13 -6.67 -1.87 -11.30
C ARG A 13 -5.72 -0.79 -11.78
N TYR A 14 -4.65 -0.58 -11.02
CA TYR A 14 -3.72 0.52 -11.20
C TYR A 14 -2.28 0.02 -11.24
N LYS A 15 -1.65 0.20 -12.40
CA LYS A 15 -0.26 -0.15 -12.63
C LYS A 15 0.64 1.04 -12.34
N GLY A 16 1.77 0.81 -11.68
CA GLY A 16 2.75 1.85 -11.39
C GLY A 16 2.46 2.67 -10.14
N PHE A 17 3.29 3.70 -9.96
CA PHE A 17 3.33 4.47 -8.72
C PHE A 17 2.03 5.28 -8.52
N PRO A 18 1.42 5.31 -7.32
CA PRO A 18 0.15 5.98 -7.09
C PRO A 18 0.08 7.42 -7.62
N TRP A 19 -0.97 7.70 -8.39
CA TRP A 19 -1.25 8.99 -9.05
C TRP A 19 -0.29 9.36 -10.19
N ARG A 20 0.60 8.45 -10.63
CA ARG A 20 1.50 8.65 -11.78
C ARG A 20 1.46 7.54 -12.83
N GLY A 21 1.00 6.36 -12.46
CA GLY A 21 0.70 5.26 -13.38
C GLY A 21 -0.69 5.32 -14.02
N GLU A 22 -1.17 4.17 -14.48
CA GLU A 22 -2.34 4.05 -15.36
C GLU A 22 -3.35 2.99 -14.90
N GLN A 23 -4.63 3.20 -15.26
CA GLN A 23 -5.70 2.24 -15.01
C GLN A 23 -5.67 1.12 -16.06
N HIS A 24 -5.96 -0.11 -15.65
CA HIS A 24 -6.06 -1.28 -16.52
C HIS A 24 -7.05 -2.31 -15.99
N THR A 25 -7.49 -3.21 -16.87
CA THR A 25 -8.45 -4.28 -16.57
C THR A 25 -7.82 -5.67 -16.50
N ASN A 26 -6.54 -5.81 -16.87
CA ASN A 26 -5.83 -7.07 -16.81
C ASN A 26 -5.34 -7.34 -15.38
N GLN A 27 -6.14 -8.06 -14.60
CA GLN A 27 -5.85 -8.38 -13.21
C GLN A 27 -5.06 -9.68 -13.11
N THR A 28 -3.87 -9.62 -12.52
CA THR A 28 -3.06 -10.81 -12.23
C THR A 28 -2.99 -11.11 -10.73
N TRP A 29 -3.17 -10.11 -9.87
CA TRP A 29 -3.11 -10.28 -8.42
C TRP A 29 -4.41 -10.89 -7.88
N PRO A 30 -4.33 -11.80 -6.89
CA PRO A 30 -5.50 -12.34 -6.23
C PRO A 30 -6.18 -11.26 -5.36
N ILE A 31 -7.46 -11.45 -5.07
CA ILE A 31 -8.19 -10.60 -4.11
C ILE A 31 -7.81 -10.98 -2.66
N THR A 32 -7.28 -12.18 -2.45
CA THR A 32 -6.84 -12.68 -1.15
C THR A 32 -5.40 -13.15 -1.25
N PHE A 33 -4.55 -12.64 -0.35
CA PHE A 33 -3.15 -13.02 -0.24
C PHE A 33 -2.96 -14.08 0.85
N GLN A 34 -2.02 -14.99 0.63
CA GLN A 34 -1.57 -15.92 1.66
C GLN A 34 -0.66 -15.19 2.64
N ARG A 35 -0.87 -15.38 3.94
CA ARG A 35 0.08 -14.92 4.96
C ARG A 35 1.34 -15.77 4.88
N ASP A 36 2.51 -15.12 4.83
CA ASP A 36 3.80 -15.80 4.80
C ASP A 36 4.65 -15.38 6.01
N SER A 37 4.97 -16.35 6.87
CA SER A 37 5.75 -16.08 8.09
C SER A 37 7.14 -15.51 7.85
N GLY A 38 7.77 -15.83 6.70
CA GLY A 38 9.06 -15.27 6.32
C GLY A 38 8.94 -13.80 5.91
N LEU A 39 7.88 -13.44 5.18
CA LEU A 39 7.55 -12.05 4.87
C LEU A 39 7.14 -11.27 6.13
N GLU A 40 6.39 -11.88 7.06
CA GLU A 40 6.05 -11.25 8.33
C GLU A 40 7.30 -10.91 9.14
N ALA A 41 8.25 -11.85 9.25
CA ALA A 41 9.52 -11.59 9.91
C ALA A 41 10.32 -10.46 9.23
N LYS A 42 10.33 -10.40 7.89
CA LYS A 42 10.98 -9.31 7.13
C LYS A 42 10.29 -7.97 7.36
N ALA A 43 8.96 -7.94 7.30
CA ALA A 43 8.17 -6.74 7.52
C ALA A 43 8.35 -6.22 8.95
N GLN A 44 8.35 -7.11 9.94
CA GLN A 44 8.59 -6.77 11.34
C GLN A 44 10.00 -6.19 11.54
N ALA A 45 11.03 -6.85 11.01
CA ALA A 45 12.41 -6.37 11.09
C ALA A 45 12.59 -5.00 10.43
N GLU A 46 11.91 -4.75 9.31
CA GLU A 46 11.93 -3.44 8.64
C GLU A 46 11.22 -2.37 9.48
N ALA A 47 10.07 -2.68 10.08
CA ALA A 47 9.36 -1.76 10.97
C ALA A 47 10.27 -1.37 12.16
N GLU A 48 10.89 -2.35 12.81
CA GLU A 48 11.84 -2.14 13.92
C GLU A 48 13.06 -1.31 13.49
N ARG A 49 13.63 -1.61 12.32
CA ARG A 49 14.75 -0.84 11.76
C ARG A 49 14.37 0.62 11.53
N ILE A 50 13.18 0.89 10.99
CA ILE A 50 12.69 2.25 10.78
C ILE A 50 12.53 2.95 12.14
N ASN A 51 11.92 2.28 13.12
CA ASN A 51 11.72 2.85 14.45
C ASN A 51 13.04 3.13 15.19
N ALA A 52 14.08 2.33 14.95
CA ALA A 52 15.43 2.55 15.45
C ALA A 52 16.19 3.72 14.77
N GLY A 53 15.51 4.54 13.95
CA GLY A 53 16.08 5.69 13.26
C GLY A 53 16.43 5.45 11.79
N GLY A 54 16.08 4.28 11.24
CA GLY A 54 16.24 3.99 9.82
C GLY A 54 15.26 4.78 8.94
N THR A 55 15.68 5.16 7.74
CA THR A 55 14.77 5.71 6.73
C THR A 55 13.98 4.59 6.04
N PRO A 56 12.65 4.72 5.86
CA PRO A 56 11.87 3.76 5.06
C PRO A 56 12.37 3.68 3.62
N LYS A 57 12.24 2.51 3.00
CA LYS A 57 12.65 2.30 1.60
C LYS A 57 11.66 2.93 0.62
N GLY A 58 12.17 3.24 -0.58
CA GLY A 58 11.35 3.65 -1.71
C GLY A 58 11.02 5.14 -1.76
N GLU A 59 10.12 5.51 -2.67
CA GLU A 59 9.70 6.90 -2.86
C GLU A 59 8.52 7.23 -1.93
N GLN A 60 8.55 8.42 -1.31
CA GLN A 60 7.49 8.91 -0.44
C GLN A 60 6.36 9.58 -1.22
N ARG A 61 5.13 9.21 -0.91
CA ARG A 61 3.91 9.84 -1.44
C ARG A 61 2.82 9.89 -0.38
N SER A 62 2.44 11.10 0.01
CA SER A 62 1.32 11.33 0.94
C SER A 62 1.41 10.43 2.18
N GLY A 63 2.57 10.41 2.85
CA GLY A 63 2.79 9.64 4.09
C GLY A 63 3.06 8.14 3.89
N LEU A 64 2.93 7.60 2.68
CA LEU A 64 3.36 6.24 2.33
C LEU A 64 4.74 6.25 1.70
N TYR A 65 5.55 5.25 1.97
CA TYR A 65 6.81 4.96 1.31
C TYR A 65 6.65 3.68 0.52
N LEU A 66 6.93 3.73 -0.79
CA LEU A 66 6.64 2.64 -1.72
C LEU A 66 7.93 2.22 -2.42
N ASP A 67 8.33 0.97 -2.23
CA ASP A 67 9.52 0.38 -2.83
C ASP A 67 9.14 -0.84 -3.66
N GLY A 68 9.81 -1.04 -4.79
CA GLY A 68 9.58 -2.21 -5.65
C GLY A 68 8.19 -2.27 -6.31
N VAL A 69 7.57 -1.11 -6.59
CA VAL A 69 6.32 -1.02 -7.38
C VAL A 69 6.47 -1.77 -8.71
N ASP A 70 5.45 -2.55 -9.09
CA ASP A 70 5.45 -3.43 -10.26
C ASP A 70 6.56 -4.51 -10.27
N THR A 71 7.17 -4.82 -9.11
CA THR A 71 8.16 -5.90 -8.97
C THR A 71 7.64 -7.04 -8.08
N ALA A 72 8.31 -8.19 -8.12
CA ALA A 72 7.97 -9.36 -7.30
C ALA A 72 8.20 -9.14 -5.80
N ASN A 73 8.74 -7.99 -5.38
CA ASN A 73 8.93 -7.60 -3.99
C ASN A 73 8.46 -6.16 -3.81
N TYR A 74 7.20 -5.99 -3.45
CA TYR A 74 6.59 -4.67 -3.28
C TYR A 74 6.41 -4.36 -1.78
N ILE A 75 6.92 -3.22 -1.34
CA ILE A 75 6.95 -2.84 0.08
C ILE A 75 6.22 -1.52 0.24
N ILE A 76 5.33 -1.46 1.22
CA ILE A 76 4.63 -0.25 1.64
C ILE A 76 4.97 -0.02 3.10
N ALA A 77 5.50 1.15 3.43
CA ALA A 77 5.73 1.57 4.82
C ALA A 77 5.05 2.90 5.12
N CYS A 78 4.56 3.08 6.34
CA CYS A 78 4.03 4.35 6.80
C CYS A 78 4.00 4.44 8.32
N LYS A 79 4.03 5.68 8.83
CA LYS A 79 3.76 5.96 10.24
C LYS A 79 2.29 6.35 10.38
N GLU A 80 1.59 5.80 11.35
CA GLU A 80 0.28 6.33 11.75
C GLU A 80 0.44 7.78 12.15
N LEU A 81 -0.31 8.64 11.47
CA LEU A 81 -0.42 10.05 11.82
C LEU A 81 -1.69 10.24 12.65
N ASP A 82 -1.70 11.24 13.52
CA ASP A 82 -2.89 11.56 14.28
C ASP A 82 -4.06 11.89 13.32
N SER A 83 -5.15 11.14 13.48
CA SER A 83 -6.37 11.28 12.70
C SER A 83 -7.01 12.67 12.79
N THR A 84 -6.75 13.43 13.86
CA THR A 84 -7.31 14.76 14.08
C THR A 84 -6.85 15.78 13.04
N SER A 85 -5.67 15.57 12.44
CA SER A 85 -5.08 16.47 11.44
C SER A 85 -5.38 16.05 9.99
N MET A 86 -6.10 14.95 9.80
CA MET A 86 -6.20 14.25 8.51
C MET A 86 -7.56 14.36 7.81
N GLY A 87 -8.52 15.08 8.41
CA GLY A 87 -9.83 15.33 7.84
C GLY A 87 -10.57 14.02 7.49
N LYS A 88 -11.20 13.97 6.31
CA LYS A 88 -12.01 12.82 5.87
C LYS A 88 -11.19 11.62 5.40
N GLU A 89 -9.89 11.77 5.17
CA GLU A 89 -9.04 10.68 4.65
C GLU A 89 -8.65 9.67 5.74
N GLY A 90 -8.73 10.07 7.03
CA GLY A 90 -8.28 9.26 8.16
C GLY A 90 -6.75 9.13 8.19
N PRO A 91 -6.16 8.26 9.03
CA PRO A 91 -4.70 8.06 9.05
C PRO A 91 -4.21 7.32 7.80
N PRO A 92 -2.89 7.34 7.50
CA PRO A 92 -2.28 6.43 6.53
C PRO A 92 -2.71 4.98 6.78
N MET A 93 -2.93 4.19 5.71
CA MET A 93 -3.53 2.84 5.71
C MET A 93 -5.05 2.77 5.94
N SER A 94 -5.71 3.90 6.23
CA SER A 94 -7.17 3.97 6.21
C SER A 94 -7.73 3.66 4.83
N LYS A 95 -8.85 2.94 4.77
CA LYS A 95 -9.62 2.72 3.53
C LYS A 95 -10.08 4.02 2.87
N ASN A 96 -10.16 5.13 3.61
CA ASN A 96 -10.57 6.42 3.06
C ASN A 96 -9.39 7.17 2.41
N TRP A 97 -8.15 6.76 2.68
CA TRP A 97 -6.95 7.40 2.14
C TRP A 97 -6.76 7.03 0.67
N GLY A 98 -6.85 8.03 -0.22
CA GLY A 98 -6.79 7.81 -1.66
C GLY A 98 -5.51 7.10 -2.11
N THR A 99 -4.35 7.54 -1.63
CA THR A 99 -3.05 6.92 -1.97
C THR A 99 -2.93 5.49 -1.44
N ALA A 100 -3.52 5.16 -0.28
CA ALA A 100 -3.47 3.81 0.29
C ALA A 100 -4.39 2.88 -0.49
N ARG A 101 -5.57 3.36 -0.89
CA ARG A 101 -6.44 2.64 -1.82
C ARG A 101 -5.72 2.30 -3.12
N LEU A 102 -5.04 3.26 -3.74
CA LEU A 102 -4.26 3.01 -4.95
C LEU A 102 -3.10 2.03 -4.70
N ALA A 103 -2.33 2.23 -3.63
CA ALA A 103 -1.13 1.45 -3.33
C ALA A 103 -1.41 0.01 -2.87
N ILE A 104 -2.55 -0.23 -2.21
CA ILE A 104 -2.86 -1.51 -1.53
C ILE A 104 -4.00 -2.24 -2.23
N HIS A 105 -5.13 -1.55 -2.46
CA HIS A 105 -6.37 -2.20 -2.90
C HIS A 105 -6.48 -2.27 -4.42
N TYR A 106 -6.00 -1.23 -5.12
CA TYR A 106 -6.12 -1.14 -6.57
C TYR A 106 -4.82 -1.44 -7.30
N HIS A 107 -3.69 -1.58 -6.61
CA HIS A 107 -2.44 -1.91 -7.27
C HIS A 107 -2.48 -3.31 -7.89
N ASP A 108 -2.03 -3.42 -9.13
CA ASP A 108 -1.79 -4.65 -9.86
C ASP A 108 -0.80 -4.30 -11.00
N ALA A 109 0.24 -5.10 -11.20
CA ALA A 109 1.21 -4.82 -12.25
C ALA A 109 0.67 -5.13 -13.66
N GLY A 110 -0.33 -6.02 -13.75
CA GLY A 110 -0.99 -6.48 -14.95
C GLY A 110 -0.07 -7.15 -15.99
N GLY A 111 -0.67 -7.85 -16.96
CA GLY A 111 0.07 -8.37 -18.12
C GLY A 111 1.20 -9.32 -17.74
N ASP A 112 2.39 -9.05 -18.27
CA ASP A 112 3.62 -9.81 -17.99
C ASP A 112 4.30 -9.39 -16.67
N GLY A 113 3.62 -8.59 -15.85
CA GLY A 113 4.09 -8.20 -14.52
C GLY A 113 4.04 -9.36 -13.52
N PRO A 114 4.72 -9.21 -12.37
CA PRO A 114 4.78 -10.23 -11.33
C PRO A 114 3.41 -10.51 -10.73
N VAL A 115 3.22 -11.76 -10.31
CA VAL A 115 1.97 -12.24 -9.69
C VAL A 115 2.18 -12.40 -8.20
N ILE A 116 1.93 -11.33 -7.46
CA ILE A 116 2.08 -11.35 -6.00
C ILE A 116 0.94 -12.17 -5.41
N THR A 117 1.26 -13.21 -4.63
CA THR A 117 0.25 -14.06 -3.97
C THR A 117 0.36 -14.07 -2.45
N LYS A 118 1.44 -13.50 -1.90
CA LYS A 118 1.75 -13.52 -0.47
C LYS A 118 1.91 -12.14 0.11
N ILE A 119 1.63 -12.04 1.40
CA ILE A 119 1.81 -10.84 2.20
C ILE A 119 2.41 -11.18 3.57
N GLY A 120 3.30 -10.32 4.04
CA GLY A 120 3.69 -10.19 5.44
C GLY A 120 3.38 -8.80 5.96
N ILE A 121 2.99 -8.72 7.23
CA ILE A 121 2.68 -7.44 7.90
C ILE A 121 3.54 -7.35 9.14
N GLY A 122 4.23 -6.23 9.30
CA GLY A 122 5.01 -5.87 10.47
C GLY A 122 4.51 -4.56 11.07
N ALA A 123 4.61 -4.45 12.39
CA ALA A 123 4.21 -3.26 13.10
C ALA A 123 5.12 -3.02 14.31
N VAL A 124 5.42 -1.75 14.60
CA VAL A 124 6.13 -1.38 15.83
C VAL A 124 5.59 -0.08 16.39
N ASP A 125 5.40 -0.05 17.71
CA ASP A 125 5.07 1.16 18.45
C ASP A 125 6.21 2.17 18.32
N ALA A 126 5.87 3.34 17.78
CA ALA A 126 6.76 4.46 17.54
C ALA A 126 6.69 5.52 18.63
N GLY A 127 6.00 5.22 19.75
CA GLY A 127 5.75 6.14 20.84
C GLY A 127 4.64 7.15 20.52
N GLU A 128 4.17 7.83 21.57
CA GLU A 128 3.19 8.92 21.46
C GLU A 128 1.87 8.51 20.77
N GLY A 129 1.53 7.21 20.82
CA GLY A 129 0.33 6.67 20.19
C GLY A 129 0.44 6.47 18.68
N HIS A 130 1.66 6.42 18.14
CA HIS A 130 1.91 6.18 16.72
C HIS A 130 2.47 4.77 16.49
N THR A 131 2.06 4.14 15.39
CA THR A 131 2.61 2.85 14.93
C THR A 131 3.31 3.02 13.59
N TRP A 132 4.48 2.41 13.40
CA TRP A 132 5.01 2.14 12.06
C TRP A 132 4.41 0.86 11.53
N TRP A 133 3.81 0.91 10.35
CA TRP A 133 3.31 -0.25 9.61
C TRP A 133 4.18 -0.53 8.40
N VAL A 134 4.46 -1.81 8.15
CA VAL A 134 5.12 -2.29 6.94
C VAL A 134 4.31 -3.44 6.36
N LEU A 135 3.89 -3.31 5.11
CA LEU A 135 3.33 -4.39 4.31
C LEU A 135 4.38 -4.83 3.30
N TRP A 136 4.62 -6.13 3.24
CA TRP A 136 5.58 -6.73 2.33
C TRP A 136 4.89 -7.77 1.47
N TYR A 137 4.84 -7.50 0.17
CA TYR A 137 4.20 -8.32 -0.84
C TYR A 137 5.25 -9.11 -1.63
N ALA A 138 4.97 -10.38 -1.91
CA ALA A 138 5.77 -11.19 -2.82
C ALA A 138 4.96 -12.29 -3.51
N GLU A 139 5.58 -12.99 -4.47
CA GLU A 139 5.02 -14.16 -5.16
C GLU A 139 4.92 -15.41 -4.26
#